data_AF-A0AAW9E9Q4-F1
#
_entry.id   AF-A0AAW9E9Q4-F1
#
_cell.length_a   1.000
_cell.length_b   1.000
_cell.length_c   1.000
_cell.angle_alpha   90.00
_cell.angle_beta   90.00
_cell.angle_gamma   90.00
#
_symmetry.space_group_name_H-M   'P 1'
#
loop_
_entity.id
_entity.type
_entity.pdbx_description
1 polymer ?
#
loop_
_entity_poly.entity_id
_entity_poly.type
_entity_poly.pdbx_seq_one_letter_code
_entity_poly.pdbx_strand_id
1 'polypeptide(L)'
;CKALADFLFDSDDAMVRIDMSEFMEKHSVSRLVGAPPGYVGYEEGGYLTEAVRRRPYSVILLDEVEKAHPDVFNILLQVLDDGRLTDGQGRT
;
A
#
# COMPACT_ATOMS: atom_id res chain seq x y z
N CYS A 1 2.53 17.76 1.04
CA CYS A 1 1.72 16.55 1.30
C CYS A 1 0.66 16.76 2.39
N LYS A 2 1.00 17.17 3.62
CA LYS A 2 0.01 17.52 4.66
C LYS A 2 -1.05 18.52 4.19
N ALA A 3 -0.61 19.61 3.54
CA ALA A 3 -1.50 20.59 2.93
C ALA A 3 -2.47 20.05 1.85
N LEU A 4 -2.20 18.89 1.25
CA LEU A 4 -3.12 18.26 0.26
C LEU A 4 -4.18 17.40 0.97
N ALA A 5 -3.82 16.73 2.07
CA ALA A 5 -4.77 15.98 2.89
C ALA A 5 -5.76 16.91 3.62
N ASP A 6 -5.25 18.02 4.18
CA ASP A 6 -6.10 19.09 4.72
C ASP A 6 -6.99 19.71 3.64
N PHE A 7 -6.46 19.99 2.45
CA PHE A 7 -7.23 20.61 1.37
C PHE A 7 -8.31 19.69 0.77
N LEU A 8 -8.06 18.38 0.67
CA LEU A 8 -9.00 17.43 0.06
C LEU A 8 -9.98 16.81 1.07
N PHE A 9 -9.60 16.67 2.33
CA PHE A 9 -10.36 15.89 3.32
C PHE A 9 -10.56 16.59 4.68
N ASP A 10 -10.10 17.84 4.82
CA ASP A 10 -10.26 18.68 6.03
C ASP A 10 -9.73 17.99 7.31
N SER A 11 -8.77 17.08 7.13
CA SER A 11 -8.16 16.31 8.22
C SER A 11 -6.79 15.73 7.81
N ASP A 12 -5.75 16.15 8.53
CA ASP A 12 -4.40 15.58 8.50
C ASP A 12 -4.36 14.06 8.72
N ASP A 13 -5.39 13.48 9.37
CA ASP A 13 -5.48 12.05 9.67
C ASP A 13 -5.87 11.20 8.44
N ALA A 14 -6.29 11.82 7.33
CA ALA A 14 -6.65 11.12 6.10
C ALA A 14 -5.42 10.69 5.27
N MET A 15 -4.19 10.92 5.73
CA MET A 15 -2.98 10.54 5.01
C MET A 15 -2.37 9.25 5.55
N VAL A 16 -2.23 8.25 4.67
CA VAL A 16 -1.47 7.02 4.91
C VAL A 16 -0.10 7.19 4.28
N ARG A 17 0.96 7.31 5.10
CA ARG A 17 2.33 7.35 4.61
C ARG A 17 2.94 5.95 4.62
N ILE A 18 3.52 5.53 3.51
CA ILE A 18 4.23 4.26 3.36
C ILE A 18 5.66 4.56 2.95
N ASP A 19 6.61 4.12 3.75
CA ASP A 19 8.04 4.23 3.46
C ASP A 19 8.46 3.11 2.50
N MET A 20 8.84 3.47 1.27
CA MET A 20 9.20 2.52 0.22
C MET A 20 10.57 1.90 0.42
N SER A 21 11.40 2.44 1.32
CA SER A 21 12.69 1.83 1.69
C SER A 21 12.53 0.48 2.40
N GLU A 22 11.39 0.21 3.04
CA GLU A 22 11.09 -1.11 3.63
C GLU A 22 10.83 -2.21 2.59
N PHE A 23 10.61 -1.81 1.32
CA PHE A 23 10.24 -2.67 0.20
C PHE A 23 11.36 -2.83 -0.84
N MET A 24 12.62 -2.62 -0.45
CA MET A 24 13.80 -2.78 -1.31
C MET A 24 14.05 -4.23 -1.75
N GLU A 25 13.62 -5.20 -0.95
CA GLU A 25 13.90 -6.63 -1.18
C GLU A 25 12.67 -7.34 -1.77
N LYS A 26 12.89 -8.29 -2.67
CA LYS A 26 11.80 -8.99 -3.36
C LYS A 26 10.79 -9.64 -2.40
N HIS A 27 11.26 -10.20 -1.29
CA HIS A 27 10.38 -10.86 -0.33
C HIS A 27 9.56 -9.86 0.50
N SER A 28 10.06 -8.63 0.72
CA SER A 28 9.33 -7.62 1.47
C SER A 28 8.17 -7.03 0.68
N VAL A 29 8.20 -7.07 -0.66
CA VAL A 29 7.07 -6.67 -1.54
C VAL A 29 5.77 -7.37 -1.17
N SER A 30 5.83 -8.66 -0.82
CA SER A 30 4.65 -9.43 -0.41
C SER A 30 3.96 -8.86 0.84
N ARG A 31 4.68 -8.18 1.73
CA ARG A 31 4.12 -7.53 2.92
C ARG A 31 3.27 -6.30 2.58
N LEU A 32 3.44 -5.70 1.39
CA LEU A 32 2.67 -4.53 0.98
C LEU A 32 1.20 -4.89 0.75
N VAL A 33 0.93 -6.04 0.13
CA VAL A 33 -0.42 -6.49 -0.23
C VAL A 33 -0.92 -7.69 0.58
N GLY A 34 -0.01 -8.34 1.31
CA GLY A 34 -0.27 -9.52 2.12
C GLY A 34 0.38 -10.73 1.47
N ALA A 35 1.00 -11.58 2.30
CA ALA A 35 1.62 -12.80 1.82
C ALA A 35 0.54 -13.77 1.29
N PRO A 36 0.84 -14.60 0.27
CA PRO A 36 -0.07 -15.67 -0.16
C PRO A 36 -0.14 -16.81 0.86
N PRO A 37 -1.17 -17.68 0.80
CA PRO A 37 -1.32 -18.81 1.72
C PRO A 37 -0.06 -19.69 1.75
N GLY A 38 0.45 -19.97 2.95
CA GLY A 38 1.65 -20.79 3.17
C GLY A 38 2.97 -20.00 3.31
N TYR A 39 2.93 -18.67 3.28
CA TYR A 39 4.09 -17.80 3.54
C TYR A 39 3.98 -17.11 4.92
N VAL A 40 5.13 -16.81 5.53
CA VAL A 40 5.19 -16.05 6.80
C VAL A 40 4.55 -14.67 6.58
N GLY A 41 3.66 -14.25 7.50
CA GLY A 41 2.90 -13.00 7.38
C GLY A 41 1.54 -13.12 6.67
N TYR A 42 1.08 -14.34 6.36
CA TYR A 42 -0.23 -14.58 5.73
C TYR A 42 -1.43 -14.03 6.53
N GLU A 43 -1.34 -14.06 7.87
CA GLU A 43 -2.43 -13.60 8.76
C GLU A 43 -2.39 -12.09 9.04
N GLU A 44 -1.29 -11.41 8.72
CA GLU A 44 -1.09 -10.00 9.08
C GLU A 44 -1.74 -9.01 8.10
N GLY A 45 -2.25 -9.50 6.96
CA GLY A 45 -2.75 -8.64 5.88
C GLY A 45 -1.62 -7.86 5.21
N GLY A 46 -1.94 -7.14 4.14
CA GLY A 46 -0.96 -6.24 3.50
C GLY A 46 -0.98 -4.87 4.16
N TYR A 47 0.18 -4.24 4.28
CA TYR A 47 0.26 -2.89 4.83
C TYR A 47 -0.65 -1.90 4.08
N LEU A 48 -0.64 -1.96 2.74
CA LEU A 48 -1.48 -1.11 1.88
C LEU A 48 -2.94 -1.57 1.88
N THR A 49 -3.20 -2.88 1.77
CA THR A 49 -4.57 -3.41 1.74
C THR A 49 -5.32 -3.12 3.05
N GLU A 50 -4.67 -3.31 4.20
CA GLU A 50 -5.26 -3.01 5.50
C GLU A 50 -5.45 -1.52 5.75
N ALA A 51 -4.49 -0.68 5.34
CA ALA A 51 -4.62 0.77 5.47
C ALA A 51 -5.83 1.30 4.68
N VAL A 52 -6.01 0.84 3.44
CA VAL A 52 -7.15 1.21 2.60
C VAL A 52 -8.46 0.61 3.13
N ARG A 53 -8.46 -0.65 3.60
CA ARG A 53 -9.66 -1.27 4.21
C ARG A 53 -10.15 -0.50 5.43
N ARG A 54 -9.23 -0.04 6.28
CA ARG A 54 -9.55 0.75 7.48
C ARG A 54 -10.04 2.15 7.14
N ARG A 55 -9.49 2.76 6.08
CA ARG A 55 -9.85 4.12 5.62
C ARG A 55 -9.90 4.18 4.09
N PRO A 56 -11.04 3.81 3.48
CA PRO A 56 -11.18 3.78 2.02
C PRO A 56 -11.00 5.14 1.34
N TYR A 57 -11.31 6.22 2.04
CA TYR A 57 -11.10 7.59 1.58
C TYR A 57 -9.87 8.16 2.28
N SER A 58 -8.70 7.92 1.70
CA SER A 58 -7.42 8.40 2.21
C SER A 58 -6.46 8.79 1.08
N VAL A 59 -5.50 9.66 1.40
CA VAL A 59 -4.36 9.97 0.53
C VAL A 59 -3.23 9.03 0.89
N ILE A 60 -2.78 8.22 -0.08
CA ILE A 60 -1.60 7.39 0.08
C ILE A 60 -0.37 8.18 -0.40
N LEU A 61 0.58 8.40 0.50
CA LEU A 61 1.88 8.96 0.19
C LEU A 61 2.93 7.85 0.20
N LEU A 62 3.55 7.63 -0.96
CA LEU A 62 4.68 6.73 -1.13
C LEU A 62 5.97 7.55 -0.98
N ASP A 63 6.64 7.43 0.16
CA ASP A 63 7.89 8.14 0.46
C ASP A 63 9.08 7.31 -0.02
N GLU A 64 10.13 7.97 -0.53
CA GLU A 64 11.32 7.31 -1.11
C GLU A 64 11.02 6.23 -2.17
N VAL A 65 10.01 6.44 -3.02
CA VAL A 65 9.54 5.44 -4.00
C VAL A 65 10.62 4.95 -4.96
N GLU A 66 11.67 5.74 -5.20
CA GLU A 66 12.83 5.36 -5.99
C GLU A 66 13.68 4.24 -5.36
N LYS A 67 13.50 3.95 -4.06
CA LYS A 67 14.18 2.87 -3.34
C LYS A 67 13.44 1.54 -3.43
N ALA A 68 12.12 1.55 -3.69
CA ALA A 68 11.34 0.32 -3.74
C ALA A 68 11.86 -0.65 -4.81
N HIS A 69 11.69 -1.94 -4.53
CA HIS A 69 11.93 -2.99 -5.51
C HIS A 69 11.00 -2.78 -6.74
N PRO A 70 11.47 -3.02 -7.97
CA PRO A 70 10.69 -2.82 -9.19
C PRO A 70 9.31 -3.52 -9.18
N ASP A 71 9.21 -4.69 -8.55
CA ASP A 71 7.94 -5.44 -8.43
C ASP A 71 6.84 -4.68 -7.68
N VAL A 72 7.18 -3.70 -6.82
CA VAL A 72 6.20 -2.81 -6.17
C VAL A 72 5.44 -1.98 -7.21
N PHE A 73 6.13 -1.50 -8.26
CA PHE A 73 5.49 -0.70 -9.31
C PHE A 73 4.45 -1.50 -10.08
N ASN A 74 4.63 -2.79 -10.28
CA ASN A 74 3.63 -3.64 -10.93
C ASN A 74 2.31 -3.66 -10.15
N ILE A 75 2.40 -3.72 -8.82
CA ILE A 75 1.23 -3.65 -7.93
C ILE A 75 0.59 -2.26 -8.02
N LEU A 76 1.39 -1.19 -7.94
CA LEU A 76 0.88 0.17 -8.03
C LEU A 76 0.20 0.47 -9.38
N LEU A 77 0.74 -0.05 -10.48
CA LEU A 77 0.14 0.09 -11.81
C LEU A 77 -1.25 -0.53 -11.84
N GLN A 78 -1.43 -1.71 -11.26
CA GLN A 78 -2.75 -2.34 -11.16
C GLN A 78 -3.76 -1.46 -10.39
N VAL A 79 -3.31 -0.83 -9.30
CA VAL A 79 -4.16 0.09 -8.51
C VAL A 79 -4.48 1.35 -9.29
N LEU A 80 -3.50 1.91 -10.00
CA LEU A 80 -3.67 3.16 -10.74
C LEU A 80 -4.53 2.99 -12.00
N ASP A 81 -4.56 1.79 -12.58
CA ASP A 81 -5.36 1.49 -13.78
C ASP A 81 -6.82 1.16 -13.40
N ASP A 82 -7.02 0.13 -12.56
CA ASP A 82 -8.36 -0.39 -12.25
C ASP A 82 -8.96 0.18 -10.95
N GLY A 83 -8.19 0.90 -10.12
CA GLY A 83 -8.61 1.32 -8.79
C GLY A 83 -8.81 0.14 -7.81
N ARG A 84 -8.30 -1.04 -8.15
CA ARG A 84 -8.54 -2.30 -7.42
C ARG A 84 -7.22 -2.90 -6.94
N LEU A 85 -7.19 -3.23 -5.66
CA LEU A 85 -6.07 -3.91 -5.01
C LEU A 85 -6.57 -5.27 -4.53
N THR A 86 -5.96 -6.36 -5.00
CA THR A 86 -6.30 -7.71 -4.53
C THR A 86 -5.22 -8.15 -3.54
N ASP A 87 -5.62 -8.54 -2.33
CA ASP A 87 -4.69 -9.09 -1.35
C ASP A 87 -4.23 -10.51 -1.72
N GLY A 88 -3.23 -11.03 -0.98
CA GLY A 88 -2.75 -12.40 -1.13
C GLY A 88 -3.82 -13.49 -0.87
N GLN A 89 -5.00 -13.11 -0.36
CA GLN A 89 -6.14 -13.99 -0.09
C GLN A 89 -7.20 -13.93 -1.22
N GLY A 90 -6.98 -13.13 -2.26
CA GLY A 90 -7.90 -12.96 -3.39
C GLY A 90 -9.05 -12.00 -3.10
N ARG A 91 -9.00 -11.23 -2.00
CA ARG A 91 -10.05 -10.27 -1.66
C ARG A 91 -9.70 -8.91 -2.26
N THR A 92 -10.68 -8.32 -2.94
CA THR A 92 -10.60 -6.95 -3.46
C THR A 92 -11.02 -5.91 -2.42
#